data_AF-A0A554KZG8-F1
#
_entry.id   AF-A0A554KZG8-F1
#
_cell.length_a   1.000
_cell.length_b   1.000
_cell.length_c   1.000
_cell.angle_alpha   90.00
_cell.angle_beta   90.00
_cell.angle_gamma   90.00
#
_symmetry.space_group_name_H-M   'P 1'
#
loop_
_entity.id
_entity.type
_entity.pdbx_description
1 polymer ?
#
loop_
_entity_poly.entity_id
_entity_poly.type
_entity_poly.pdbx_seq_one_letter_code
_entity_poly.pdbx_strand_id
1 'polypeptide(L)'
;MAARRKVQEILSEPEVVVEKTNAWMVEKKKVYLGVVVVLTVIGLWWYKTKTWPIAAVVNYQPITRYEINKSLFAQGGNQVAEGLITEILVKQELAKLGMVATEAEIDTKVKEIKDGLQEGQELEQLLGQSGMTMVQLRERIKTQLGVEKVATDAAKINDWLEGLKTKAKIWRFF
;
A
#
# COMPACT_ATOMS: atom_id res chain seq x y z
N MET A 1 -11.21 25.82 -80.03
CA MET A 1 -11.92 26.06 -78.75
C MET A 1 -10.91 26.06 -77.61
N ALA A 2 -10.41 27.24 -77.27
CA ALA A 2 -9.26 27.48 -76.40
C ALA A 2 -9.53 27.28 -74.89
N ALA A 3 -10.70 26.78 -74.52
CA ALA A 3 -11.12 26.63 -73.12
C ALA A 3 -10.52 25.41 -72.41
N ARG A 4 -10.15 24.34 -73.13
CA ARG A 4 -9.63 23.11 -72.49
C ARG A 4 -8.17 23.22 -72.02
N ARG A 5 -7.34 24.04 -72.67
CA ARG A 5 -5.93 24.22 -72.27
C ARG A 5 -5.80 25.01 -70.96
N LYS A 6 -6.61 26.05 -70.78
CA LYS A 6 -6.56 26.91 -69.59
C LYS A 6 -7.09 26.23 -68.33
N VAL A 7 -8.01 25.28 -68.48
CA VAL A 7 -8.52 24.45 -67.38
C VAL A 7 -7.45 23.50 -66.85
N GLN A 8 -6.53 23.04 -67.71
CA GLN A 8 -5.49 22.09 -67.33
C GLN A 8 -4.31 22.77 -66.58
N GLU A 9 -4.13 24.07 -66.74
CA GLU A 9 -3.14 24.88 -66.02
C GLU A 9 -3.63 25.30 -64.61
N ILE A 10 -4.95 25.36 -64.40
CA ILE A 10 -5.56 25.72 -63.10
C ILE A 10 -5.78 24.48 -62.20
N LEU A 11 -5.79 23.27 -62.78
CA LEU A 11 -5.92 22.00 -62.06
C LEU A 11 -4.58 21.29 -61.82
N SER A 12 -3.47 22.04 -61.79
CA SER A 12 -2.27 21.52 -61.14
C SER A 12 -2.53 21.51 -59.63
N GLU A 13 -3.03 20.37 -59.14
CA GLU A 13 -3.14 20.08 -57.71
C GLU A 13 -1.82 20.50 -57.05
N PRO A 14 -1.84 21.30 -55.97
CA PRO A 14 -0.60 21.59 -55.27
C PRO A 14 -0.05 20.23 -54.83
N GLU A 15 1.16 19.88 -55.27
CA GLU A 15 1.89 18.75 -54.70
C GLU A 15 2.00 19.03 -53.21
N VAL A 16 1.07 18.47 -52.44
CA VAL A 16 1.15 18.44 -50.99
C VAL A 16 2.33 17.52 -50.73
N VAL A 17 3.52 18.12 -50.60
CA VAL A 17 4.66 17.49 -49.98
C VAL A 17 4.23 17.22 -48.55
N VAL A 18 3.60 16.06 -48.35
CA VAL A 18 3.44 15.48 -47.02
C VAL A 18 4.84 15.07 -46.62
N GLU A 19 5.59 16.04 -46.09
CA GLU A 19 6.84 15.78 -45.44
C GLU A 19 6.52 14.76 -44.35
N LYS A 20 6.93 13.51 -44.56
CA LYS A 20 6.80 12.45 -43.57
C LYS A 20 7.68 12.84 -42.38
N THR A 21 7.11 13.63 -41.49
CA THR A 21 7.72 13.98 -40.21
C THR A 21 7.93 12.68 -39.46
N ASN A 22 9.17 12.22 -39.44
CA ASN A 22 9.62 11.10 -38.63
C ASN A 22 9.73 11.55 -37.17
N ALA A 23 8.63 12.06 -36.60
CA ALA A 23 8.57 12.50 -35.21
C ALA A 23 8.55 11.32 -34.20
N TRP A 24 8.76 10.10 -34.66
CA TRP A 24 8.81 8.90 -33.81
C TRP A 24 10.04 8.04 -34.11
N MET A 25 11.19 8.68 -34.32
CA MET A 25 12.48 8.02 -34.14
C MET A 25 13.02 8.36 -32.76
N VAL A 26 12.28 8.00 -31.70
CA VAL A 26 12.90 7.86 -30.38
C VAL A 26 14.01 6.83 -30.58
N GLU A 27 15.27 7.24 -30.38
CA GLU A 27 16.42 6.38 -30.63
C GLU A 27 16.15 5.01 -30.02
N LYS A 28 16.02 3.98 -30.86
CA LYS A 28 15.59 2.64 -30.44
C LYS A 28 16.40 2.11 -29.24
N LYS A 29 17.65 2.58 -29.09
CA LYS A 29 18.53 2.35 -27.96
C LYS A 29 18.01 2.94 -26.63
N LYS A 30 17.48 4.16 -26.63
CA LYS A 30 16.88 4.81 -25.43
C LYS A 30 15.54 4.18 -25.06
N VAL A 31 14.73 3.77 -26.04
CA VAL A 31 13.50 3.00 -25.79
C VAL A 31 13.84 1.63 -25.19
N TYR A 32 14.80 0.92 -25.78
CA TYR A 32 15.27 -0.36 -25.28
C TYR A 32 15.84 -0.24 -23.86
N LEU A 33 16.65 0.80 -23.60
CA LEU A 33 17.18 1.08 -22.27
C LEU A 33 16.05 1.37 -21.26
N GLY A 34 15.03 2.14 -21.65
CA GLY A 34 13.84 2.36 -20.84
C GLY A 34 13.08 1.07 -20.52
N VAL A 35 12.88 0.20 -21.51
CA VAL A 35 12.22 -1.10 -21.32
C VAL A 35 13.04 -2.00 -20.40
N VAL A 36 14.35 -2.08 -20.57
CA VAL A 36 15.24 -2.86 -19.70
C VAL A 36 15.21 -2.33 -18.26
N VAL A 37 15.23 -1.01 -18.07
CA VAL A 37 15.10 -0.40 -16.73
C VAL A 37 13.76 -0.75 -16.10
N VAL A 38 12.65 -0.64 -16.84
CA VAL A 38 11.31 -1.01 -16.35
C VAL A 38 11.25 -2.49 -15.97
N LEU A 39 11.77 -3.39 -16.81
CA LEU A 39 11.83 -4.82 -16.51
C LEU A 39 12.72 -5.13 -15.30
N THR A 40 13.83 -4.40 -15.13
CA THR A 40 14.74 -4.55 -13.99
C THR A 40 14.07 -4.10 -12.69
N VAL A 41 13.33 -2.99 -12.73
CA VAL A 41 12.54 -2.49 -11.60
C VAL A 41 11.42 -3.46 -11.24
N ILE A 42 10.70 -4.01 -12.23
CA ILE A 42 9.65 -5.03 -12.01
C ILE A 42 10.25 -6.32 -11.44
N GLY A 43 11.40 -6.76 -11.94
CA GLY A 43 12.12 -7.93 -11.44
C GLY A 43 12.64 -7.75 -10.01
N LEU A 44 13.21 -6.58 -9.70
CA LEU A 44 13.65 -6.21 -8.35
C LEU A 44 12.46 -6.10 -7.39
N TRP A 45 11.34 -5.54 -7.86
CA TRP A 45 10.09 -5.47 -7.10
C TRP A 45 9.63 -6.90 -6.76
N TRP A 46 9.48 -7.80 -7.74
CA TRP A 46 9.14 -9.20 -7.52
C TRP A 46 10.11 -9.96 -6.60
N TYR A 47 11.41 -9.69 -6.70
CA TYR A 47 12.43 -10.28 -5.81
C TYR A 47 12.25 -9.85 -4.35
N LYS A 48 11.98 -8.56 -4.12
CA LYS A 48 11.76 -8.00 -2.77
C LYS A 48 10.43 -8.44 -2.17
N THR A 49 9.39 -8.55 -2.97
CA THR A 49 8.01 -8.74 -2.47
C THR A 49 7.58 -10.22 -2.41
N LYS A 50 8.46 -11.18 -2.77
CA LYS A 50 8.15 -12.63 -2.84
C LYS A 50 6.77 -12.91 -3.45
N THR A 51 6.36 -12.12 -4.45
CA THR A 51 4.97 -12.06 -4.93
C THR A 51 4.72 -13.05 -6.05
N TRP A 52 5.18 -14.28 -5.87
CA TRP A 52 4.90 -15.31 -6.86
C TRP A 52 3.39 -15.58 -6.88
N PRO A 53 2.69 -15.48 -8.02
CA PRO A 53 1.24 -15.62 -8.07
C PRO A 53 0.75 -17.03 -7.72
N ILE A 54 1.62 -18.03 -7.82
CA ILE A 54 1.35 -19.44 -7.51
C ILE A 54 1.97 -19.80 -6.15
N ALA A 55 1.15 -20.07 -5.14
CA ALA A 55 1.65 -20.43 -3.82
C ALA A 55 2.14 -21.88 -3.74
N ALA A 56 1.44 -22.79 -4.41
CA ALA A 56 1.76 -24.21 -4.45
C ALA A 56 1.16 -24.86 -5.70
N VAL A 57 1.65 -26.04 -6.08
CA VAL A 57 1.00 -26.89 -7.09
C VAL A 57 0.77 -28.25 -6.44
N VAL A 58 -0.48 -28.72 -6.44
CA VAL A 58 -0.86 -30.04 -5.91
C VAL A 58 -1.47 -30.83 -7.05
N ASN A 59 -0.88 -31.97 -7.42
CA ASN A 59 -1.38 -32.85 -8.49
C ASN A 59 -1.75 -32.09 -9.79
N TYR A 60 -0.83 -31.26 -10.30
CA TYR A 60 -1.03 -30.41 -11.49
C TYR A 60 -2.07 -29.28 -11.34
N GLN A 61 -2.63 -29.06 -10.14
CA GLN A 61 -3.49 -27.91 -9.85
C GLN A 61 -2.69 -26.82 -9.14
N PRO A 62 -2.43 -25.66 -9.79
CA PRO A 62 -1.79 -24.54 -9.14
C PRO A 62 -2.76 -23.87 -8.17
N ILE A 63 -2.36 -23.74 -6.90
CA ILE A 63 -3.03 -22.91 -5.90
C ILE A 63 -2.47 -21.50 -6.03
N THR A 64 -3.34 -20.56 -6.38
CA THR A 64 -2.94 -19.16 -6.55
C THR A 64 -2.98 -18.41 -5.23
N ARG A 65 -2.13 -17.39 -5.07
CA ARG A 65 -2.19 -16.49 -3.90
C ARG A 65 -3.51 -15.74 -3.82
N TYR A 66 -4.17 -15.50 -4.96
CA TYR A 66 -5.50 -14.89 -4.99
C TYR A 66 -6.53 -15.77 -4.28
N GLU A 67 -6.54 -17.07 -4.53
CA GLU A 67 -7.47 -18.00 -3.87
C GLU A 67 -7.22 -18.08 -2.36
N ILE A 68 -5.94 -18.11 -1.96
CA ILE A 68 -5.58 -18.08 -0.53
C ILE A 68 -6.06 -16.78 0.12
N ASN A 69 -5.75 -15.63 -0.48
CA ASN A 69 -6.17 -14.33 0.03
C ASN A 69 -7.70 -14.21 0.07
N LYS A 70 -8.41 -14.71 -0.95
CA LYS A 70 -9.87 -14.73 -1.00
C LYS A 70 -10.44 -15.60 0.13
N SER A 71 -9.85 -16.76 0.39
CA SER A 71 -10.27 -17.64 1.48
C SER A 71 -9.99 -17.02 2.85
N LEU A 72 -8.80 -16.44 3.06
CA LEU A 72 -8.48 -15.71 4.29
C LEU A 72 -9.39 -14.50 4.50
N PHE A 73 -9.70 -13.79 3.41
CA PHE A 73 -10.60 -12.65 3.46
C PHE A 73 -12.02 -13.08 3.85
N ALA A 74 -12.51 -14.19 3.28
CA ALA A 74 -13.81 -14.75 3.64
C ALA A 74 -13.89 -15.22 5.10
N GLN A 75 -12.79 -15.73 5.65
CA GLN A 75 -12.73 -16.23 7.03
C GLN A 75 -12.63 -15.11 8.08
N GLY A 76 -11.92 -14.02 7.79
CA GLY A 76 -11.70 -12.95 8.77
C GLY A 76 -11.23 -11.61 8.21
N GLY A 77 -11.17 -11.45 6.89
CA GLY A 77 -10.67 -10.23 6.25
C GLY A 77 -11.48 -8.99 6.60
N ASN A 78 -12.81 -9.11 6.71
CA ASN A 78 -13.67 -7.99 7.12
C ASN A 78 -13.31 -7.49 8.52
N GLN A 79 -13.12 -8.40 9.48
CA GLN A 79 -12.75 -8.01 10.85
C GLN A 79 -11.37 -7.36 10.89
N VAL A 80 -10.40 -7.91 10.15
CA VAL A 80 -9.06 -7.32 10.03
C VAL A 80 -9.14 -5.94 9.38
N ALA A 81 -9.92 -5.78 8.32
CA ALA A 81 -10.10 -4.50 7.62
C ALA A 81 -10.74 -3.44 8.54
N GLU A 82 -11.77 -3.79 9.31
CA GLU A 82 -12.39 -2.88 10.29
C GLU A 82 -11.41 -2.49 11.40
N GLY A 83 -10.58 -3.43 11.87
CA GLY A 83 -9.52 -3.17 12.83
C GLY A 83 -8.49 -2.16 12.30
N LEU A 84 -8.04 -2.35 11.05
CA LEU A 84 -7.09 -1.46 10.39
C LEU A 84 -7.68 -0.05 10.14
N ILE A 85 -8.95 0.03 9.70
CA ILE A 85 -9.65 1.31 9.53
C ILE A 85 -9.68 2.05 10.87
N THR A 86 -10.06 1.36 11.94
CA THR A 86 -10.12 1.93 13.28
C THR A 86 -8.74 2.41 13.73
N GLU A 87 -7.70 1.60 13.58
CA GLU A 87 -6.32 1.96 13.92
C GLU A 87 -5.85 3.21 13.17
N ILE A 88 -6.12 3.30 11.87
CA ILE A 88 -5.76 4.46 11.05
C ILE A 88 -6.48 5.72 11.54
N LEU A 89 -7.78 5.64 11.79
CA LEU A 89 -8.57 6.78 12.29
C LEU A 89 -8.06 7.27 13.64
N VAL A 90 -7.77 6.34 14.54
CA VAL A 90 -7.19 6.64 15.86
C VAL A 90 -5.85 7.34 15.72
N LYS A 91 -4.92 6.77 14.92
CA LYS A 91 -3.60 7.38 14.71
C LYS A 91 -3.70 8.78 14.11
N GLN A 92 -4.62 8.99 13.15
CA GLN A 92 -4.86 10.30 12.55
C GLN A 92 -5.38 11.31 13.58
N GLU A 93 -6.32 10.91 14.43
CA GLU A 93 -6.88 11.81 15.44
C GLU A 93 -5.87 12.14 16.55
N LEU A 94 -5.13 11.14 17.03
CA LEU A 94 -4.06 11.35 18.01
C LEU A 94 -2.98 12.30 17.49
N ALA A 95 -2.63 12.19 16.21
CA ALA A 95 -1.69 13.10 15.56
C ALA A 95 -2.25 14.54 15.49
N LYS A 96 -3.54 14.72 15.18
CA LYS A 96 -4.18 16.06 15.17
C LYS A 96 -4.24 16.69 16.55
N LEU A 97 -4.51 15.88 17.58
CA LEU A 97 -4.59 16.35 18.97
C LEU A 97 -3.21 16.59 19.59
N GLY A 98 -2.11 16.18 18.92
CA GLY A 98 -0.77 16.24 19.48
C GLY A 98 -0.54 15.31 20.67
N MET A 99 -1.46 14.37 20.90
CA MET A 99 -1.46 13.42 22.04
C MET A 99 -0.59 12.19 21.71
N VAL A 100 0.63 12.45 21.25
CA VAL A 100 1.59 11.40 20.89
C VAL A 100 2.34 10.97 22.14
N ALA A 101 2.43 9.67 22.40
CA ALA A 101 3.24 9.14 23.49
C ALA A 101 4.72 9.49 23.28
N THR A 102 5.39 9.91 24.36
CA THR A 102 6.82 10.21 24.38
C THR A 102 7.63 8.92 24.44
N GLU A 103 8.87 8.96 23.95
CA GLU A 103 9.76 7.78 24.00
C GLU A 103 9.98 7.27 25.43
N ALA A 104 10.01 8.18 26.42
CA ALA A 104 10.14 7.80 27.83
C ALA A 104 8.94 6.98 28.34
N GLU A 105 7.71 7.33 27.94
CA GLU A 105 6.51 6.56 28.31
C GLU A 105 6.50 5.19 27.61
N ILE A 106 6.95 5.13 26.35
CA ILE A 106 7.08 3.88 25.60
C ILE A 106 8.11 2.98 26.27
N ASP A 107 9.28 3.51 26.65
CA ASP A 107 10.32 2.74 27.33
C ASP A 107 9.86 2.23 28.69
N THR A 108 9.10 3.02 29.45
CA THR A 108 8.50 2.56 30.71
C THR A 108 7.55 1.39 30.47
N LYS A 109 6.66 1.48 29.47
CA LYS A 109 5.76 0.36 29.13
C LYS A 109 6.49 -0.87 28.64
N VAL A 110 7.55 -0.71 27.85
CA VAL A 110 8.39 -1.84 27.41
C VAL A 110 9.07 -2.51 28.62
N LYS A 111 9.53 -1.73 29.60
CA LYS A 111 10.06 -2.26 30.86
C LYS A 111 9.00 -2.99 31.67
N GLU A 112 7.81 -2.42 31.85
CA GLU A 112 6.69 -3.10 32.54
C GLU A 112 6.37 -4.45 31.89
N ILE A 113 6.35 -4.52 30.55
CA ILE A 113 6.14 -5.77 29.82
C ILE A 113 7.28 -6.75 30.10
N LYS A 114 8.54 -6.28 30.09
CA LYS A 114 9.72 -7.09 30.36
C LYS A 114 9.74 -7.63 31.80
N ASP A 115 9.34 -6.80 32.77
CA ASP A 115 9.29 -7.16 34.19
C ASP A 115 8.16 -8.16 34.48
N GLY A 116 7.12 -8.18 33.65
CA GLY A 116 6.05 -9.19 33.69
C GLY A 116 6.40 -10.53 33.06
N LEU A 117 7.57 -10.67 32.44
CA LEU A 117 8.03 -11.93 31.85
C LEU A 117 8.55 -12.88 32.94
N GLN A 118 8.42 -14.18 32.68
CA GLN A 118 8.99 -15.20 33.56
C GLN A 118 10.52 -15.16 33.51
N GLU A 119 11.16 -15.54 34.62
CA GLU A 119 12.62 -15.61 34.70
C GLU A 119 13.19 -16.46 33.55
N GLY A 120 14.11 -15.87 32.78
CA GLY A 120 14.77 -16.52 31.65
C GLY A 120 14.11 -16.34 30.28
N GLN A 121 12.97 -15.63 30.18
CA GLN A 121 12.39 -15.26 28.89
C GLN A 121 12.86 -13.87 28.43
N GLU A 122 13.40 -13.81 27.21
CA GLU A 122 13.68 -12.54 26.55
C GLU A 122 12.49 -12.07 25.72
N LEU A 123 12.12 -10.80 25.85
CA LEU A 123 11.02 -10.18 25.11
C LEU A 123 11.22 -10.34 23.60
N GLU A 124 12.45 -10.18 23.13
CA GLU A 124 12.85 -10.32 21.74
C GLU A 124 12.59 -11.73 21.19
N GLN A 125 12.83 -12.78 21.99
CA GLN A 125 12.51 -14.15 21.60
C GLN A 125 11.00 -14.38 21.50
N LEU A 126 10.22 -13.86 22.44
CA LEU A 126 8.76 -13.99 22.43
C LEU A 126 8.13 -13.25 21.26
N LEU A 127 8.64 -12.06 20.95
CA LEU A 127 8.26 -11.30 19.76
C LEU A 127 8.61 -12.08 18.49
N GLY A 128 9.81 -12.65 18.41
CA GLY A 128 10.24 -13.48 17.28
C GLY A 128 9.35 -14.70 17.05
N GLN A 129 8.95 -15.40 18.12
CA GLN A 129 8.00 -16.52 18.05
C GLN A 129 6.61 -16.09 17.56
N SER A 130 6.20 -14.87 17.89
CA SER A 130 4.93 -14.29 17.47
C SER A 130 4.98 -13.65 16.07
N GLY A 131 6.14 -13.68 15.41
CA GLY A 131 6.35 -13.01 14.12
C GLY A 131 6.30 -11.47 14.20
N MET A 132 6.51 -10.91 15.40
CA MET A 132 6.48 -9.47 15.66
C MET A 132 7.90 -8.94 15.86
N THR A 133 8.13 -7.69 15.47
CA THR A 133 9.40 -6.99 15.71
C THR A 133 9.30 -6.02 16.88
N MET A 134 10.44 -5.66 17.48
CA MET A 134 10.48 -4.65 18.54
C MET A 134 9.90 -3.30 18.08
N VAL A 135 10.09 -2.94 16.81
CA VAL A 135 9.53 -1.72 16.21
C VAL A 135 7.99 -1.77 16.22
N GLN A 136 7.42 -2.89 15.79
CA GLN A 136 5.96 -3.08 15.80
C GLN A 136 5.38 -3.06 17.21
N LEU A 137 6.08 -3.63 18.20
CA LEU A 137 5.67 -3.56 19.60
C LEU A 137 5.62 -2.09 20.08
N ARG A 138 6.68 -1.32 19.82
CA ARG A 138 6.74 0.11 20.21
C ARG A 138 5.65 0.93 19.54
N GLU A 139 5.36 0.70 18.26
CA GLU A 139 4.24 1.38 17.58
C GLU A 139 2.88 1.06 18.19
N ARG A 140 2.67 -0.20 18.59
CA ARG A 140 1.45 -0.64 19.26
C ARG A 140 1.29 0.04 20.62
N ILE A 141 2.36 0.05 21.42
CA ILE A 141 2.40 0.74 22.72
C ILE A 141 2.14 2.24 22.55
N LYS A 142 2.77 2.87 21.56
CA LYS A 142 2.58 4.29 21.25
C LYS A 142 1.12 4.63 20.96
N THR A 143 0.46 3.79 20.15
CA THR A 143 -0.95 3.97 19.80
C THR A 143 -1.84 3.75 21.03
N GLN A 144 -1.56 2.72 21.83
CA GLN A 144 -2.32 2.43 23.05
C GLN A 144 -2.22 3.55 24.08
N LEU A 145 -1.00 4.02 24.39
CA LEU A 145 -0.77 5.15 25.29
C LEU A 145 -1.47 6.43 24.80
N GLY A 146 -1.49 6.67 23.49
CA GLY A 146 -2.22 7.79 22.91
C GLY A 146 -3.74 7.69 23.16
N VAL A 147 -4.33 6.51 22.95
CA VAL A 147 -5.76 6.27 23.22
C VAL A 147 -6.08 6.46 24.71
N GLU A 148 -5.26 5.90 25.60
CA GLU A 148 -5.43 6.03 27.06
C GLU A 148 -5.37 7.50 27.52
N LYS A 149 -4.54 8.33 26.87
CA LYS A 149 -4.48 9.79 27.14
C LYS A 149 -5.75 10.53 26.72
N VAL A 150 -6.43 10.08 25.66
CA VAL A 150 -7.63 10.74 25.13
C VAL A 150 -8.89 10.29 25.88
N ALA A 151 -8.98 9.00 26.22
CA ALA A 151 -10.15 8.44 26.87
C ALA A 151 -9.73 7.52 28.01
N THR A 152 -9.99 7.99 29.24
CA THR A 152 -9.67 7.29 30.49
C THR A 152 -10.65 6.18 30.86
N ASP A 153 -11.76 6.05 30.13
CA ASP A 153 -12.82 5.07 30.39
C ASP A 153 -13.16 4.30 29.10
N ALA A 154 -13.32 2.98 29.21
CA ALA A 154 -13.69 2.08 28.12
C ALA A 154 -15.00 2.49 27.42
N ALA A 155 -15.99 3.00 28.18
CA ALA A 155 -17.24 3.48 27.60
C ALA A 155 -17.03 4.71 26.71
N LYS A 156 -16.13 5.63 27.13
CA LYS A 156 -15.77 6.82 26.35
C LYS A 156 -14.94 6.49 25.13
N ILE A 157 -14.08 5.46 25.20
CA ILE A 157 -13.32 4.97 24.04
C ILE A 157 -14.29 4.54 22.94
N ASN A 158 -15.30 3.73 23.26
CA ASN A 158 -16.21 3.23 22.23
C ASN A 158 -17.03 4.35 21.57
N ASP A 159 -17.56 5.29 22.37
CA ASP A 159 -18.29 6.46 21.86
C ASP A 159 -17.39 7.36 20.99
N TRP A 160 -16.14 7.58 21.41
CA TRP A 160 -15.15 8.34 20.64
C TRP A 160 -14.81 7.66 19.31
N LEU A 161 -14.62 6.34 19.31
CA LEU A 161 -14.35 5.56 18.09
C LEU A 161 -15.52 5.62 17.09
N GLU A 162 -16.76 5.46 17.57
CA GLU A 162 -17.95 5.62 16.74
C GLU A 162 -18.05 7.06 16.18
N GLY A 163 -17.73 8.06 17.00
CA GLY A 163 -17.62 9.47 16.58
C GLY A 163 -16.57 9.70 15.48
N LEU A 164 -15.46 8.96 15.48
CA LEU A 164 -14.46 9.03 14.42
C LEU A 164 -14.93 8.36 13.13
N LYS A 165 -15.56 7.18 13.25
CA LYS A 165 -16.07 6.44 12.08
C LYS A 165 -17.15 7.23 11.34
N THR A 166 -18.03 7.92 12.07
CA THR A 166 -19.11 8.73 11.49
C THR A 166 -18.61 9.97 10.75
N LYS A 167 -17.52 10.59 11.23
CA LYS A 167 -16.90 11.75 10.58
C LYS A 167 -15.99 11.39 9.41
N ALA A 168 -15.52 10.14 9.35
CA ALA A 168 -14.56 9.68 8.36
C ALA A 168 -15.23 9.35 7.01
N LYS A 169 -14.58 9.78 5.92
CA LYS A 169 -14.97 9.35 4.57
C LYS A 169 -14.28 8.03 4.21
N ILE A 170 -14.97 6.91 4.43
CA ILE A 170 -14.45 5.57 4.19
C ILE A 170 -14.95 5.05 2.84
N TRP A 171 -14.03 4.86 1.89
CA TRP A 171 -14.33 4.17 0.64
C TRP A 171 -13.96 2.70 0.75
N ARG A 172 -14.91 1.81 0.48
CA ARG A 172 -14.70 0.35 0.51
C ARG A 172 -14.69 -0.16 -0.93
N PHE A 173 -13.66 -0.92 -1.29
CA PHE A 173 -13.44 -1.44 -2.64
C PHE A 173 -13.27 -2.96 -2.66
N PHE A 174 -13.70 -3.64 -1.59
CA PHE A 174 -13.60 -5.08 -1.39
C PHE A 174 -14.98 -5.69 -1.21
#